data_AF-A0A314Z7I3-F1
#
_entry.id   AF-A0A314Z7I3-F1
#
_cell.length_a   1.000
_cell.length_b   1.000
_cell.length_c   1.000
_cell.angle_alpha   90.00
_cell.angle_beta   90.00
_cell.angle_gamma   90.00
#
_symmetry.space_group_name_H-M   'P 1'
#
loop_
_entity.id
_entity.type
_entity.pdbx_description
1 polymer ?
#
loop_
_entity_poly.entity_id
_entity_poly.type
_entity_poly.pdbx_seq_one_letter_code
_entity_poly.pdbx_strand_id
1 'polypeptide(L)'
;MVLLAELNLAWIGATPGVKIDMEAKIASFEVPALGVNSQLQLGAMNTIGIHNYHNAAVAALSVVGLNVGLDIEDIGPSIEKLRAPPLRMQIVCKDIHGVTWVDDSKATNVEATYAGLMGLKRQKSLILLGGLAKVTIKCLS
;
A
#
# COMPACT_ATOMS: atom_id res chain seq x y z
N MET A 1 -19.25 -21.35 23.93
CA MET A 1 -18.65 -20.13 24.52
C MET A 1 -17.59 -19.66 23.53
N VAL A 2 -17.97 -18.81 22.58
CA VAL A 2 -17.02 -18.21 21.65
C VAL A 2 -16.23 -17.21 22.50
N LEU A 3 -14.94 -17.49 22.71
CA LEU A 3 -14.02 -16.53 23.33
C LEU A 3 -14.18 -15.21 22.57
N LEU A 4 -14.63 -14.16 23.26
CA LEU A 4 -14.41 -12.80 22.82
C LEU A 4 -12.90 -12.68 22.67
N ALA A 5 -12.38 -12.78 21.45
CA ALA A 5 -10.99 -12.50 21.18
C ALA A 5 -10.73 -11.09 21.72
N GLU A 6 -9.80 -10.97 22.66
CA GLU A 6 -9.34 -9.68 23.13
C GLU A 6 -8.96 -8.83 21.91
N LEU A 7 -9.56 -7.65 21.79
CA LEU A 7 -9.33 -6.77 20.67
C LEU A 7 -7.89 -6.24 20.77
N ASN A 8 -6.97 -6.89 20.08
CA ASN A 8 -5.58 -6.47 20.02
C ASN A 8 -5.43 -5.34 18.98
N LEU A 9 -5.36 -4.10 19.47
CA LEU A 9 -5.16 -2.93 18.63
C LEU A 9 -3.71 -2.86 18.15
N ALA A 10 -3.53 -2.63 16.86
CA ALA A 10 -2.26 -2.37 16.22
C ALA A 10 -2.37 -1.12 15.33
N TRP A 11 -1.37 -0.24 15.41
CA TRP A 11 -1.37 1.06 14.74
C TRP A 11 -0.44 1.11 13.53
N ILE A 12 -0.75 1.99 12.58
CA ILE A 12 0.15 2.35 11.48
C ILE A 12 0.90 3.62 11.90
N GLY A 13 2.22 3.55 12.00
CA GLY A 13 3.09 4.64 12.46
C GLY A 13 3.36 4.66 13.96
N ALA A 14 2.86 3.69 14.74
CA ALA A 14 3.03 3.63 16.18
C ALA A 14 3.16 2.19 16.69
N THR A 15 3.51 2.05 17.97
CA THR A 15 3.59 0.76 18.68
C THR A 15 2.53 0.74 19.79
N PRO A 16 1.78 -0.36 20.02
CA PRO A 16 1.84 -1.63 19.28
C PRO A 16 1.35 -1.47 17.83
N GLY A 17 2.07 -2.04 16.86
CA GLY A 17 1.80 -1.84 15.44
C GLY A 17 3.05 -1.87 14.56
N VAL A 18 3.03 -1.11 13.47
CA VAL A 18 4.12 -1.01 12.49
C VAL A 18 4.59 0.42 12.35
N LYS A 19 5.90 0.65 12.43
CA LYS A 19 6.56 1.92 12.09
C LYS A 19 7.38 1.74 10.82
N ILE A 20 7.34 2.71 9.92
CA ILE A 20 8.04 2.63 8.64
C ILE A 20 9.05 3.76 8.57
N ASP A 21 10.33 3.40 8.52
CA ASP A 21 11.40 4.31 8.16
C ASP A 21 11.50 4.37 6.63
N MET A 22 11.15 5.53 6.08
CA MET A 22 11.10 5.74 4.63
C MET A 22 12.48 6.02 4.02
N GLU A 23 13.44 6.47 4.82
CA GLU A 23 14.81 6.72 4.39
C GLU A 23 15.60 5.41 4.36
N ALA A 24 15.56 4.66 5.46
CA ALA A 24 16.17 3.33 5.56
C ALA A 24 15.39 2.26 4.77
N LYS A 25 14.12 2.52 4.43
CA LYS A 25 13.18 1.57 3.82
C LYS A 25 13.01 0.30 4.65
N ILE A 26 12.78 0.48 5.95
CA ILE A 26 12.60 -0.61 6.93
C ILE A 26 11.25 -0.43 7.61
N ALA A 27 10.47 -1.50 7.67
CA ALA A 27 9.30 -1.56 8.55
C ALA A 27 9.65 -2.32 9.83
N SER A 28 9.40 -1.72 10.98
CA SER A 28 9.56 -2.33 12.31
C SER A 28 8.19 -2.68 12.87
N PHE A 29 8.00 -3.94 13.26
CA PHE A 29 6.76 -4.48 13.78
C PHE A 29 6.95 -4.79 15.26
N GLU A 30 6.08 -4.24 16.09
CA GLU A 30 6.07 -4.51 17.53
C GLU A 30 4.61 -4.67 17.97
N VAL A 31 4.16 -5.91 18.16
CA VAL A 31 2.82 -6.22 18.64
C VAL A 31 2.94 -7.26 19.75
N PRO A 32 3.12 -6.83 21.01
CA PRO A 32 3.37 -7.73 22.14
C PRO A 32 2.28 -8.78 22.34
N ALA A 33 1.02 -8.41 22.10
CA ALA A 33 -0.13 -9.32 22.21
C ALA A 33 -0.09 -10.49 21.21
N LEU A 34 0.69 -10.36 20.14
CA LEU A 34 0.91 -11.40 19.14
C LEU A 34 2.33 -12.00 19.22
N GLY A 35 3.17 -11.56 20.18
CA GLY A 35 4.57 -11.97 20.26
C GLY A 35 5.44 -11.45 19.11
N VAL A 36 4.97 -10.44 18.36
CA VAL A 36 5.68 -9.92 17.18
C VAL A 36 6.67 -8.85 17.60
N ASN A 37 7.95 -9.07 17.30
CA ASN A 37 9.01 -8.07 17.39
C ASN A 37 10.05 -8.36 16.30
N SER A 38 9.88 -7.76 15.14
CA SER A 38 10.69 -8.06 13.96
C SER A 38 10.74 -6.90 12.98
N GLN A 39 11.57 -7.04 11.95
CA GLN A 39 11.77 -6.02 10.93
C GLN A 39 11.67 -6.62 9.53
N LEU A 40 11.12 -5.84 8.61
CA LEU A 40 11.02 -6.17 7.20
C LEU A 40 11.80 -5.16 6.36
N GLN A 41 12.75 -5.67 5.58
CA GLN A 41 13.50 -4.87 4.63
C GLN A 41 12.62 -4.60 3.40
N LEU A 42 12.25 -3.34 3.20
CA LEU A 42 11.42 -2.92 2.07
C LEU A 42 12.27 -2.43 0.89
N GLY A 43 13.57 -2.18 1.11
CA GLY A 43 14.49 -1.69 0.08
C GLY A 43 14.58 -2.56 -1.16
N ALA A 44 14.25 -3.85 -1.05
CA ALA A 44 14.27 -4.82 -2.15
C ALA A 44 12.98 -4.81 -3.02
N MET A 45 11.98 -3.98 -2.68
CA MET A 45 10.75 -3.85 -3.47
C MET A 45 11.00 -3.18 -4.81
N ASN A 46 10.57 -3.85 -5.89
CA ASN A 46 10.63 -3.35 -7.26
C ASN A 46 9.40 -2.50 -7.64
N THR A 47 8.88 -1.69 -6.72
CA THR A 47 7.65 -0.91 -6.94
C THR A 47 7.91 0.59 -7.02
N ILE A 48 7.25 1.26 -7.96
CA ILE A 48 7.31 2.73 -8.10
C ILE A 48 6.28 3.35 -7.15
N GLY A 49 6.73 4.19 -6.21
CA GLY A 49 5.86 4.98 -5.33
C GLY A 49 6.04 4.70 -3.83
N ILE A 50 6.28 5.78 -3.07
CA ILE A 50 6.52 5.81 -1.62
C ILE A 50 5.39 5.13 -0.82
N HIS A 51 4.14 5.24 -1.27
CA HIS A 51 2.98 4.62 -0.60
C HIS A 51 2.96 3.09 -0.67
N ASN A 52 3.69 2.45 -1.60
CA ASN A 52 3.73 0.99 -1.68
C ASN A 52 4.49 0.37 -0.50
N TYR A 53 5.45 1.08 0.07
CA TYR A 53 6.10 0.68 1.31
C TYR A 53 5.10 0.61 2.47
N HIS A 54 4.17 1.58 2.54
CA HIS A 54 3.07 1.55 3.51
C HIS A 54 2.14 0.36 3.27
N ASN A 55 1.73 0.13 2.03
CA ASN A 55 0.86 -1.00 1.70
C ASN A 55 1.52 -2.35 2.05
N ALA A 56 2.80 -2.53 1.73
CA ALA A 56 3.53 -3.76 2.03
C ALA A 56 3.66 -3.97 3.55
N ALA A 57 4.03 -2.92 4.30
CA ALA A 57 4.15 -2.99 5.74
C ALA A 57 2.80 -3.31 6.42
N VAL A 58 1.72 -2.64 5.99
CA VAL A 58 0.37 -2.88 6.53
C VAL A 58 -0.13 -4.28 6.16
N ALA A 59 0.12 -4.75 4.94
CA ALA A 59 -0.21 -6.10 4.53
C ALA A 59 0.54 -7.15 5.36
N ALA A 60 1.85 -6.95 5.60
CA ALA A 60 2.64 -7.84 6.44
C ALA A 60 2.13 -7.90 7.88
N LEU A 61 1.82 -6.73 8.48
CA LEU A 61 1.19 -6.65 9.80
C LEU A 61 -0.15 -7.40 9.84
N SER A 62 -0.95 -7.28 8.79
CA SER A 62 -2.25 -7.95 8.69
C SER A 62 -2.09 -9.47 8.62
N VAL A 63 -1.14 -9.97 7.83
CA VAL A 63 -0.87 -11.42 7.69
C VAL A 63 -0.45 -12.02 9.02
N VAL A 64 0.50 -11.40 9.72
CA VAL A 64 0.94 -11.87 11.05
C VAL A 64 -0.19 -11.74 12.07
N GLY A 65 -1.02 -10.69 11.97
CA GLY A 65 -2.23 -10.51 12.76
C GLY A 65 -3.28 -11.60 12.62
N LEU A 66 -3.31 -12.32 11.50
CA LEU A 66 -4.22 -13.47 11.32
C LEU A 66 -3.78 -14.71 12.11
N ASN A 67 -2.56 -14.73 12.66
CA ASN A 67 -2.00 -15.83 13.44
C ASN A 67 -2.10 -17.20 12.73
N VAL A 68 -1.81 -17.20 11.42
CA VAL A 68 -1.90 -18.40 10.55
C VAL A 68 -0.58 -19.20 10.52
N GLY A 69 0.34 -18.96 11.47
CA GLY A 69 1.65 -19.60 11.51
C GLY A 69 2.64 -19.06 10.47
N LEU A 70 2.51 -17.78 10.11
CA LEU A 70 3.44 -17.06 9.25
C LEU A 70 3.99 -15.86 10.02
N ASP A 71 5.32 -15.74 10.05
CA ASP A 71 6.02 -14.62 10.69
C ASP A 71 6.56 -13.63 9.63
N ILE A 72 7.08 -12.48 10.08
CA ILE A 72 7.62 -11.44 9.18
C ILE A 72 8.81 -11.99 8.37
N GLU A 73 9.59 -12.87 8.96
CA GLU A 73 10.74 -13.55 8.37
C GLU A 73 10.32 -14.41 7.16
N ASP A 74 9.13 -15.03 7.20
CA ASP A 74 8.57 -15.81 6.09
C ASP A 74 8.09 -14.91 4.93
N ILE A 75 7.70 -13.68 5.25
CA ILE A 75 7.23 -12.68 4.27
C ILE A 75 8.40 -12.07 3.51
N GLY A 76 9.54 -11.86 4.17
CA GLY A 76 10.75 -11.23 3.62
C GLY A 76 11.10 -11.67 2.19
N PRO A 77 11.28 -12.98 1.91
CA PRO A 77 11.61 -13.48 0.58
C PRO A 77 10.58 -13.17 -0.52
N SER A 78 9.33 -12.89 -0.14
CA SER A 78 8.26 -12.57 -1.10
C SER A 78 8.23 -11.09 -1.47
N ILE A 79 8.87 -10.22 -0.69
CA ILE A 79 8.87 -8.76 -0.91
C ILE A 79 9.53 -8.38 -2.25
N GLU A 80 10.59 -9.07 -2.65
CA GLU A 80 11.26 -8.85 -3.94
C GLU A 80 10.39 -9.18 -5.15
N LYS A 81 9.43 -10.09 -4.95
CA LYS A 81 8.48 -10.54 -5.97
C LYS A 81 7.26 -9.62 -6.06
N LEU A 82 7.04 -8.74 -5.08
CA LEU A 82 5.96 -7.76 -5.15
C LEU A 82 6.17 -6.88 -6.39
N ARG A 83 5.08 -6.71 -7.12
CA ARG A 83 4.96 -5.81 -8.25
C ARG A 83 3.87 -4.81 -7.94
N ALA A 84 3.98 -3.60 -8.51
CA ALA A 84 2.88 -2.67 -8.43
C ALA A 84 1.61 -3.34 -9.00
N PRO A 85 0.45 -3.17 -8.36
CA PRO A 85 -0.78 -3.74 -8.86
C PRO A 85 -1.03 -3.23 -10.30
N PRO A 86 -1.52 -4.10 -11.20
CA PRO A 86 -1.81 -3.71 -12.58
C PRO A 86 -2.79 -2.53 -12.61
N LEU A 87 -2.71 -1.70 -13.65
CA LEU A 87 -3.59 -0.53 -13.87
C LEU A 87 -3.39 0.62 -12.87
N ARG A 88 -2.20 0.76 -12.29
CA ARG A 88 -1.78 1.95 -11.54
C ARG A 88 -0.66 2.68 -12.28
N MET A 89 -0.99 3.80 -12.91
CA MET A 89 -0.05 4.60 -13.71
C MET A 89 0.76 3.77 -14.72
N GLN A 90 0.11 2.79 -15.34
CA GLN A 90 0.74 1.83 -16.23
C GLN A 90 0.87 2.41 -17.63
N ILE A 91 2.09 2.49 -18.18
CA ILE A 91 2.28 2.84 -19.59
C ILE A 91 1.76 1.68 -20.45
N VAL A 92 0.68 1.91 -21.21
CA VAL A 92 0.06 0.89 -22.06
C VAL A 92 0.55 0.95 -23.50
N CYS A 93 0.87 2.14 -24.01
CA CYS A 93 1.57 2.30 -25.27
C CYS A 93 2.30 3.64 -25.38
N LYS A 94 3.27 3.68 -26.29
CA LYS A 94 3.85 4.92 -26.80
C LYS A 94 3.64 4.92 -28.30
N ASP A 95 2.97 5.93 -28.83
CA ASP A 95 2.69 5.98 -30.26
C ASP A 95 3.84 6.62 -31.06
N ILE A 96 3.74 6.51 -32.38
CA ILE A 96 4.72 7.06 -33.33
C ILE A 96 4.79 8.59 -33.31
N HIS A 97 3.82 9.26 -32.68
CA HIS A 97 3.77 10.71 -32.52
C HIS A 97 4.36 11.17 -31.17
N GLY A 98 4.92 10.24 -30.38
CA GLY A 98 5.55 10.53 -29.11
C GLY A 98 4.58 10.70 -27.93
N VAL A 99 3.30 10.34 -28.10
CA VAL A 99 2.33 10.35 -27.00
C VAL A 99 2.47 9.08 -26.18
N THR A 100 2.58 9.23 -24.86
CA THR A 100 2.58 8.12 -23.91
C THR A 100 1.19 7.95 -23.33
N TRP A 101 0.60 6.77 -23.54
CA TRP A 101 -0.71 6.41 -23.03
C TRP A 101 -0.55 5.68 -21.70
N VAL A 102 -1.23 6.17 -20.67
CA VAL A 102 -1.12 5.68 -19.29
C VAL A 102 -2.50 5.24 -18.82
N ASP A 103 -2.61 4.00 -18.33
CA ASP A 103 -3.80 3.45 -17.69
C ASP A 103 -3.66 3.56 -16.16
N ASP A 104 -4.55 4.35 -15.56
CA ASP A 104 -4.72 4.49 -14.11
C ASP A 104 -6.19 4.24 -13.71
N SER A 105 -6.87 3.33 -14.40
CA SER A 105 -8.29 3.00 -14.17
C SER A 105 -8.62 2.51 -12.76
N LYS A 106 -7.60 2.16 -11.95
CA LYS A 106 -7.76 1.82 -10.53
C LYS A 106 -7.81 3.05 -9.60
N ALA A 107 -7.57 4.25 -10.10
CA ALA A 107 -7.77 5.51 -9.37
C ALA A 107 -9.27 5.81 -9.19
N THR A 108 -9.93 5.00 -8.36
CA THR A 108 -11.38 5.06 -8.09
C THR A 108 -11.75 5.95 -6.88
N ASN A 109 -10.77 6.67 -6.33
CA ASN A 109 -10.95 7.65 -5.27
C ASN A 109 -10.05 8.88 -5.52
N VAL A 110 -10.36 9.99 -4.85
CA VAL A 110 -9.71 11.29 -5.06
C VAL A 110 -8.22 11.22 -4.75
N GLU A 111 -7.85 10.52 -3.69
CA GLU A 111 -6.49 10.38 -3.19
C GLU A 111 -5.60 9.61 -4.18
N ALA A 112 -6.13 8.55 -4.80
CA ALA A 112 -5.43 7.77 -5.82
C ALA A 112 -5.21 8.60 -7.09
N THR A 113 -6.23 9.32 -7.57
CA THR A 113 -6.10 10.23 -8.70
C THR A 113 -5.08 11.33 -8.41
N TYR A 114 -5.12 11.92 -7.21
CA TYR A 114 -4.16 12.93 -6.78
C TYR A 114 -2.72 12.40 -6.83
N ALA A 115 -2.48 11.19 -6.30
CA ALA A 115 -1.17 10.56 -6.34
C ALA A 115 -0.67 10.32 -7.78
N GLY A 116 -1.54 9.84 -8.68
CA GLY A 116 -1.22 9.66 -10.10
C GLY A 116 -0.85 10.98 -10.78
N LEU A 117 -1.64 12.04 -10.57
CA LEU A 117 -1.38 13.37 -11.11
C LEU A 117 -0.08 14.00 -10.60
N MET A 118 0.26 13.79 -9.33
CA MET A 118 1.54 14.25 -8.79
C MET A 118 2.73 13.54 -9.45
N GLY A 119 2.57 12.29 -9.85
CA GLY A 119 3.56 11.56 -10.67
C GLY A 119 3.77 12.17 -12.07
N LEU A 120 2.75 12.84 -12.62
CA LEU A 120 2.79 13.49 -13.94
C LEU A 120 3.10 14.98 -13.91
N LYS A 121 3.33 15.59 -12.74
CA LYS A 121 3.40 17.06 -12.54
C LYS A 121 4.37 17.81 -13.47
N ARG A 122 5.37 17.13 -14.05
CA ARG A 122 6.35 17.72 -14.99
C ARG A 122 6.06 17.44 -16.47
N GLN A 123 4.93 16.83 -16.78
CA GLN A 123 4.55 16.38 -18.12
C GLN A 123 3.25 17.06 -18.57
N LYS A 124 3.21 17.54 -19.83
CA LYS A 124 1.94 17.98 -20.43
C LYS A 124 1.05 16.75 -20.61
N SER A 125 -0.11 16.76 -19.97
CA SER A 125 -0.97 15.57 -19.85
C SER A 125 -2.41 15.92 -20.22
N LEU A 126 -3.04 15.06 -21.03
CA LEU A 126 -4.50 15.05 -21.21
C LEU A 126 -5.06 13.99 -20.26
N ILE A 127 -6.03 14.38 -19.44
CA ILE A 127 -6.54 13.53 -18.36
C ILE A 127 -8.01 13.21 -18.65
N LEU A 128 -8.35 11.92 -18.63
CA LEU A 128 -9.73 11.45 -18.71
C LEU A 128 -10.26 11.22 -17.29
N LEU A 129 -11.19 12.06 -16.84
CA LEU A 129 -11.86 11.95 -15.54
C LEU A 129 -13.35 11.67 -15.74
N GLY A 130 -13.88 10.69 -15.01
CA GLY A 130 -15.30 10.34 -15.05
C GLY A 130 -15.58 9.03 -14.33
N GLY A 131 -16.82 8.82 -13.89
CA GLY A 131 -17.25 7.60 -13.19
C GLY A 131 -18.30 7.86 -12.11
N LEU A 132 -18.66 6.81 -11.37
CA LEU A 132 -19.59 6.91 -10.24
C LEU A 132 -18.84 7.31 -8.97
N ALA A 133 -19.22 8.43 -8.36
CA ALA A 133 -18.68 8.84 -7.08
C ALA A 133 -19.11 7.86 -5.97
N LYS A 134 -18.15 7.36 -5.18
CA LYS A 134 -18.44 6.70 -3.91
C LYS A 134 -18.82 7.78 -2.90
N VAL A 135 -20.11 8.10 -2.81
CA VAL A 135 -20.61 9.04 -1.82
C VAL A 135 -20.49 8.39 -0.45
N THR A 136 -19.56 8.87 0.38
CA THR A 136 -19.62 8.62 1.82
C THR A 136 -20.82 9.38 2.35
N ILE A 137 -21.95 8.70 2.48
CA ILE A 137 -23.06 9.23 3.26
C ILE A 137 -22.56 9.27 4.71
N LYS A 138 -22.09 10.45 5.16
CA LYS A 138 -22.05 10.72 6.59
C LYS A 138 -23.50 10.70 7.05
N CYS A 139 -23.93 9.59 7.66
CA CYS A 139 -25.06 9.63 8.56
C CYS A 139 -24.68 10.62 9.66
N LEU A 140 -25.25 11.83 9.59
CA LEU A 140 -25.40 12.68 10.76
C LEU A 140 -26.43 11.98 11.65
N SER A 141 -25.97 11.45 12.77
CA SER A 141 -26.80 11.10 13.93
C SER A 141 -26.14 11.69 15.17
#